data_AF-A0A8T3PYB4-F1
#
_entry.id   AF-A0A8T3PYB4-F1
#
_cell.length_a   1.000
_cell.length_b   1.000
_cell.length_c   1.000
_cell.angle_alpha   90.00
_cell.angle_beta   90.00
_cell.angle_gamma   90.00
#
_symmetry.space_group_name_H-M   'P 1'
#
loop_
_entity.id
_entity.type
_entity.pdbx_description
1 polymer ?
#
loop_
_entity_poly.entity_id
_entity_poly.type
_entity_poly.pdbx_seq_one_letter_code
_entity_poly.pdbx_strand_id
1 'polypeptide(L)'
;MSASKRPSTSSLRRYLTSRPYIAVADVRRRFGLDPEAMSVVSRNGTTAYVGLPEREASKLQDLWQRDEVGVELSVEVRAPVVVGVFPMRIARFLVDASRSGEGNGVVVDHAHASPPARNEPIR
;
A
#
# COMPACT_ATOMS: atom_id res chain seq x y z
N MET A 1 -19.46 -22.89 -12.23
CA MET A 1 -19.58 -21.81 -11.23
C MET A 1 -18.36 -21.87 -10.33
N SER A 2 -17.40 -20.96 -10.51
CA SER A 2 -16.14 -20.99 -9.74
C SER A 2 -16.42 -20.47 -8.34
N ALA A 3 -16.28 -21.32 -7.32
CA ALA A 3 -16.40 -20.93 -5.93
C ALA A 3 -15.33 -19.87 -5.64
N SER A 4 -15.74 -18.60 -5.58
CA SER A 4 -14.85 -17.51 -5.18
C SER A 4 -14.28 -17.86 -3.81
N LYS A 5 -13.01 -18.23 -3.77
CA LYS A 5 -12.31 -18.64 -2.55
C LYS A 5 -12.36 -17.46 -1.58
N ARG A 6 -13.28 -17.54 -0.62
CA ARG A 6 -13.50 -16.51 0.38
C ARG A 6 -12.17 -16.16 1.06
N PRO A 7 -11.81 -14.88 1.18
CA PRO A 7 -10.54 -14.50 1.78
C PRO A 7 -10.46 -14.95 3.24
N SER A 8 -9.41 -15.71 3.58
CA SER A 8 -9.06 -15.98 4.97
C SER A 8 -8.61 -14.69 5.67
N THR A 9 -8.84 -14.58 6.98
CA THR A 9 -8.47 -13.42 7.80
C THR A 9 -6.97 -13.10 7.73
N SER A 10 -6.12 -14.12 7.66
CA SER A 10 -4.68 -13.96 7.49
C SER A 10 -4.31 -13.35 6.13
N SER A 11 -5.09 -13.62 5.08
CA SER A 11 -4.84 -13.10 3.73
C SER A 11 -5.10 -11.60 3.61
N LEU A 12 -6.16 -11.09 4.26
CA LEU A 12 -6.48 -9.65 4.25
C LEU A 12 -5.40 -8.85 4.97
N ARG A 13 -5.06 -9.23 6.21
CA ARG A 13 -3.99 -8.56 6.99
C ARG A 13 -2.66 -8.59 6.24
N ARG A 14 -2.28 -9.73 5.68
CA ARG A 14 -1.06 -9.87 4.88
C ARG A 14 -1.09 -8.95 3.66
N TYR A 15 -2.24 -8.81 3.01
CA TYR A 15 -2.36 -7.91 1.87
C TYR A 15 -2.22 -6.44 2.29
N LEU A 16 -2.98 -5.99 3.30
CA LEU A 16 -2.95 -4.60 3.80
C LEU A 16 -1.55 -4.16 4.27
N THR A 17 -0.72 -5.10 4.69
CA THR A 17 0.67 -4.85 5.14
C THR A 17 1.72 -5.28 4.11
N SER A 18 1.33 -5.52 2.84
CA SER A 18 2.26 -5.92 1.77
C SER A 18 2.79 -4.76 0.93
N ARG A 19 2.19 -3.56 1.04
CA ARG A 19 2.53 -2.38 0.23
C ARG A 19 2.49 -1.12 1.10
N PRO A 20 3.20 -0.04 0.72
CA PRO A 20 3.14 1.23 1.44
C PRO A 20 1.74 1.85 1.49
N TYR A 21 0.91 1.55 0.48
CA TYR A 21 -0.44 2.08 0.37
C TYR A 21 -1.32 1.14 -0.45
N ILE A 22 -2.59 1.02 -0.05
CA ILE A 22 -3.61 0.25 -0.77
C ILE A 22 -4.92 1.01 -0.74
N ALA A 23 -5.47 1.32 -1.91
CA ALA A 23 -6.80 1.89 -2.04
C ALA A 23 -7.88 0.86 -1.66
N VAL A 24 -8.98 1.31 -1.05
CA VAL A 24 -10.13 0.43 -0.70
C VAL A 24 -10.70 -0.28 -1.94
N ALA A 25 -10.70 0.40 -3.09
CA ALA A 25 -11.10 -0.18 -4.37
C ALA A 25 -10.23 -1.39 -4.78
N ASP A 26 -8.93 -1.37 -4.47
CA ASP A 26 -8.03 -2.47 -4.78
C ASP A 26 -8.24 -3.66 -3.83
N VAL A 27 -8.58 -3.40 -2.57
CA VAL A 27 -8.98 -4.46 -1.62
C VAL A 27 -10.21 -5.19 -2.14
N ARG A 28 -11.24 -4.44 -2.54
CA ARG A 28 -12.48 -5.00 -3.12
C ARG A 28 -12.20 -5.86 -4.34
N ARG A 29 -11.46 -5.31 -5.31
CA ARG A 29 -11.12 -6.00 -6.56
C ARG A 29 -10.33 -7.28 -6.30
N ARG A 30 -9.32 -7.22 -5.43
CA ARG A 30 -8.44 -8.36 -5.14
C ARG A 30 -9.18 -9.53 -4.49
N PHE A 31 -10.15 -9.23 -3.63
CA PHE A 31 -10.85 -10.22 -2.85
C PHE A 31 -12.24 -10.57 -3.38
N GLY A 32 -12.66 -9.96 -4.50
CA GLY A 32 -13.97 -10.19 -5.12
C GLY A 32 -15.12 -9.79 -4.20
N LEU A 33 -14.98 -8.65 -3.50
CA LEU A 33 -15.97 -8.16 -2.55
C LEU A 33 -17.10 -7.41 -3.25
N ASP A 34 -18.27 -7.41 -2.64
CA ASP A 34 -19.46 -6.67 -3.10
C ASP A 34 -19.12 -5.18 -3.29
N PRO A 35 -19.38 -4.61 -4.48
CA PRO A 35 -19.08 -3.22 -4.74
C PRO A 35 -19.97 -2.20 -4.02
N GLU A 36 -21.16 -2.58 -3.59
CA GLU A 36 -22.08 -1.65 -2.92
C GLU A 36 -21.99 -1.77 -1.39
N ALA A 37 -21.21 -2.74 -0.89
CA ALA A 37 -21.04 -2.95 0.54
C ALA A 37 -20.33 -1.77 1.20
N MET A 38 -20.93 -1.29 2.28
CA MET A 38 -20.39 -0.24 3.13
C MET A 38 -20.52 -0.65 4.60
N SER A 39 -19.56 -0.24 5.42
CA SER A 39 -19.55 -0.50 6.86
C SER A 39 -18.89 0.65 7.59
N VAL A 40 -19.02 0.65 8.92
CA VAL A 40 -18.50 1.70 9.78
C VAL A 40 -17.36 1.15 10.62
N VAL A 41 -16.29 1.93 10.73
CA VAL A 41 -15.13 1.67 11.60
C VAL A 41 -14.94 2.87 12.53
N SER A 42 -14.44 2.65 13.75
CA SER A 42 -14.26 3.73 14.72
C SER A 42 -13.00 3.58 15.58
N ARG A 43 -12.29 4.68 15.79
CA ARG A 43 -11.11 4.70 16.67
C ARG A 43 -11.01 6.03 17.38
N ASN A 44 -10.78 6.01 18.69
CA ASN A 44 -10.55 7.21 19.51
C ASN A 44 -11.61 8.31 19.29
N GLY A 45 -12.89 7.93 19.22
CA GLY A 45 -14.00 8.86 18.98
C GLY A 45 -14.18 9.31 17.52
N THR A 46 -13.29 8.91 16.60
CA THR A 46 -13.46 9.12 15.16
C THR A 46 -14.23 7.96 14.56
N THR A 47 -15.35 8.24 13.90
CA THR A 47 -16.14 7.26 13.15
C THR A 47 -15.97 7.52 11.65
N ALA A 48 -15.65 6.48 10.89
CA ALA A 48 -15.44 6.57 9.45
C ALA A 48 -16.18 5.46 8.69
N TYR A 49 -16.64 5.79 7.49
CA TYR A 49 -17.30 4.89 6.56
C TYR A 49 -16.26 4.24 5.67
N VAL A 50 -16.35 2.94 5.45
CA VAL A 50 -15.47 2.20 4.55
C VAL A 50 -16.29 1.37 3.58
N GLY A 51 -15.92 1.41 2.30
CA GLY A 51 -16.54 0.60 1.25
C GLY A 51 -16.12 -0.87 1.31
N LEU A 52 -16.23 -1.50 2.47
CA LEU A 52 -15.96 -2.92 2.67
C LEU A 52 -17.18 -3.56 3.35
N PRO A 53 -17.47 -4.85 3.08
CA PRO A 53 -18.45 -5.60 3.85
C PRO A 53 -18.05 -5.70 5.32
N GLU A 54 -19.05 -5.91 6.19
CA GLU A 54 -18.90 -5.89 7.65
C GLU A 54 -17.74 -6.76 8.13
N ARG A 55 -17.64 -7.99 7.62
CA ARG A 55 -16.58 -8.95 7.99
C ARG A 55 -15.16 -8.43 7.71
N GLU A 56 -14.94 -7.79 6.57
CA GLU A 56 -13.65 -7.23 6.19
C GLU A 56 -13.40 -5.91 6.92
N ALA A 57 -14.44 -5.11 7.13
CA ALA A 57 -14.39 -3.90 7.93
C ALA A 57 -14.03 -4.18 9.40
N SER A 58 -14.58 -5.22 10.03
CA SER A 58 -14.22 -5.62 11.40
C SER A 58 -12.74 -6.01 11.53
N LYS A 59 -12.15 -6.57 10.47
CA LYS A 59 -10.71 -6.90 10.47
C LYS A 59 -9.86 -5.65 10.30
N LEU A 60 -10.27 -4.73 9.43
CA LEU A 60 -9.61 -3.43 9.30
C LEU A 60 -9.69 -2.67 10.63
N GLN A 61 -10.85 -2.68 11.27
CA GLN A 61 -11.11 -2.13 12.60
C GLN A 61 -10.12 -2.68 13.64
N ASP A 62 -9.98 -4.00 13.74
CA ASP A 62 -9.03 -4.63 14.68
C ASP A 62 -7.58 -4.17 14.44
N LEU A 63 -7.15 -4.10 13.18
CA LEU A 63 -5.79 -3.67 12.82
C LEU A 63 -5.58 -2.19 13.11
N TRP A 64 -6.59 -1.36 12.85
CA TRP A 64 -6.55 0.07 13.10
C TRP A 64 -6.52 0.39 14.59
N GLN A 65 -7.30 -0.33 15.41
CA GLN A 65 -7.27 -0.23 16.87
C GLN A 65 -5.90 -0.62 17.45
N ARG A 66 -5.23 -1.62 16.87
CA ARG A 66 -3.91 -2.09 17.31
C ARG A 66 -2.74 -1.26 16.77
N ASP A 67 -3.02 -0.17 16.06
CA ASP A 67 -2.02 0.69 15.44
C ASP A 67 -1.10 -0.05 14.46
N GLU A 68 -1.60 -1.11 13.83
CA GLU A 68 -0.86 -1.86 12.81
C GLU A 68 -0.97 -1.22 11.44
N VAL A 69 -2.12 -0.59 11.17
CA VAL A 69 -2.44 0.14 9.95
C VAL A 69 -3.06 1.48 10.29
N GLY A 70 -2.80 2.48 9.45
CA GLY A 70 -3.54 3.73 9.36
C GLY A 70 -4.54 3.70 8.22
N VAL A 71 -5.50 4.62 8.27
CA VAL A 71 -6.50 4.84 7.23
C VAL A 71 -6.34 6.24 6.66
N GLU A 72 -6.49 6.38 5.35
CA GLU A 72 -6.63 7.66 4.68
C GLU A 72 -8.11 8.00 4.54
N LEU A 73 -8.48 9.22 4.92
CA LEU A 73 -9.83 9.73 4.79
C LEU A 73 -9.94 10.63 3.54
N SER A 74 -11.06 10.54 2.85
CA SER A 74 -11.37 11.42 1.72
C SER A 74 -11.45 12.87 2.19
N VAL A 75 -10.88 13.77 1.39
CA VAL A 75 -11.01 15.23 1.54
C VAL A 75 -12.13 15.80 0.65
N GLU A 76 -12.66 15.00 -0.27
CA GLU A 76 -13.66 15.44 -1.26
C GLU A 76 -15.09 15.41 -0.70
N VAL A 77 -15.34 14.59 0.31
CA VAL A 77 -16.67 14.36 0.88
C VAL A 77 -16.73 14.94 2.29
N ARG A 78 -17.88 15.55 2.65
CA ARG A 78 -18.11 16.11 4.01
C ARG A 78 -18.30 15.06 5.12
N ALA A 79 -18.07 13.78 4.82
CA ALA A 79 -18.13 12.68 5.76
C ALA A 79 -16.77 11.97 5.82
N PRO A 80 -16.33 11.46 7.00
CA PRO A 80 -15.09 10.69 7.10
C PRO A 80 -15.23 9.36 6.34
N VAL A 81 -14.73 9.32 5.10
CA VAL A 81 -14.77 8.12 4.25
C VAL A 81 -13.36 7.59 4.08
N VAL A 82 -13.13 6.33 4.44
CA VAL A 82 -11.86 5.65 4.22
C VAL A 82 -11.68 5.36 2.73
N VAL A 83 -10.64 5.93 2.14
CA VAL A 83 -10.27 5.74 0.72
C VAL A 83 -9.04 4.85 0.55
N GLY A 84 -8.19 4.80 1.58
CA GLY A 84 -6.96 4.03 1.55
C GLY A 84 -6.54 3.50 2.91
N VAL A 85 -5.63 2.53 2.88
CA VAL A 85 -5.04 1.90 4.06
C VAL A 85 -3.53 1.83 3.87
N PHE A 86 -2.77 2.13 4.92
CA PHE A 86 -1.31 2.06 4.92
C PHE A 86 -0.80 1.40 6.21
N PRO A 87 0.30 0.62 6.17
CA PRO A 87 0.90 0.05 7.37
C PRO A 87 1.61 1.11 8.22
N MET A 88 1.47 1.06 9.54
CA MET A 88 2.13 2.04 10.44
C MET A 88 3.63 1.80 10.55
N ARG A 89 4.10 0.56 10.37
CA ARG A 89 5.54 0.22 10.38
C ARG A 89 6.12 0.29 8.96
N ILE A 90 6.37 1.51 8.50
CA ILE A 90 6.81 1.78 7.12
C ILE A 90 8.28 1.38 6.86
N ALA A 91 9.12 1.30 7.90
CA ALA A 91 10.56 1.04 7.77
C ALA A 91 10.91 -0.19 6.91
N ARG A 92 10.08 -1.24 6.95
CA ARG A 92 10.24 -2.42 6.11
C ARG A 92 10.16 -2.11 4.61
N PHE A 93 9.28 -1.20 4.19
CA PHE A 93 9.15 -0.82 2.77
C PHE A 93 10.26 0.11 2.31
N LEU A 94 10.81 0.93 3.20
CA LEU A 94 11.97 1.76 2.86
C LEU A 94 13.22 0.91 2.59
N VAL A 95 13.42 -0.15 3.40
CA VAL A 95 14.52 -1.11 3.22
C VAL A 95 14.27 -2.04 2.03
N ASP A 96 13.04 -2.52 1.83
CA ASP A 96 12.70 -3.38 0.69
C ASP A 96 12.72 -2.59 -0.63
N ALA A 97 12.36 -1.31 -0.66
CA ALA A 97 12.48 -0.47 -1.86
C ALA A 97 13.95 -0.21 -2.24
N SER A 98 14.84 -0.11 -1.26
CA SER A 98 16.29 0.01 -1.50
C SER A 98 16.96 -1.32 -1.85
N ARG A 99 16.32 -2.46 -1.52
CA ARG A 99 16.73 -3.81 -1.97
C ARG A 99 16.08 -4.25 -3.28
N SER A 100 14.92 -3.70 -3.64
CA SER A 100 14.20 -3.98 -4.89
C SER A 100 14.71 -3.11 -6.04
N GLY A 101 15.99 -2.73 -6.01
CA GLY A 101 16.70 -2.06 -7.09
C GLY A 101 17.02 -2.97 -8.29
N GLU A 102 16.15 -3.93 -8.60
CA GLU A 102 16.23 -4.73 -9.82
C GLU A 102 14.84 -4.81 -10.46
N GLY A 103 14.71 -4.23 -11.65
CA GLY A 103 13.63 -4.56 -12.58
C GLY A 103 12.73 -3.43 -13.06
N ASN A 104 13.28 -2.31 -13.55
CA ASN A 104 12.81 -1.73 -14.81
C ASN A 104 13.83 -0.73 -15.35
N GLY A 105 14.49 -1.14 -16.44
CA GLY A 105 15.51 -0.35 -17.12
C GLY A 105 14.94 0.91 -17.75
N VAL A 106 15.43 2.06 -17.29
CA VAL A 106 15.64 3.20 -18.17
C VAL A 106 17.16 3.37 -18.24
N VAL A 107 17.75 2.89 -19.33
CA VAL A 107 19.13 3.21 -19.67
C VAL A 107 19.13 4.69 -20.08
N VAL A 108 19.54 5.56 -19.16
CA VAL A 108 19.93 6.92 -19.53
C VAL A 108 21.43 6.84 -19.81
N ASP A 109 21.76 6.69 -21.09
CA ASP A 109 23.14 6.75 -21.56
C ASP A 109 23.63 8.19 -21.39
N HIS A 110 24.43 8.44 -20.37
CA HIS A 110 25.23 9.65 -20.24
C HIS A 110 26.70 9.24 -20.26
N ALA A 111 27.17 8.93 -21.47
CA ALA A 111 28.58 8.85 -21.80
C ALA A 111 29.26 10.20 -21.47
N HIS A 112 29.79 10.30 -20.25
CA HIS A 112 30.75 11.32 -19.87
C HIS A 112 32.09 10.93 -20.51
N ALA A 113 32.40 11.53 -21.66
CA ALA A 113 33.71 11.41 -22.29
C ALA A 113 34.79 11.92 -21.33
N SER A 114 35.65 11.02 -20.86
CA SER A 114 36.90 11.37 -20.16
C SER A 114 37.96 11.74 -21.21
N PRO A 115 38.76 12.80 -20.99
CA PRO A 115 39.77 13.24 -21.96
C PRO A 115 40.99 12.32 -21.96
N PRO A 116 41.71 12.17 -23.10
CA PRO A 116 42.85 11.27 -23.20
C PRO A 116 44.08 11.79 -22.44
N ALA A 117 44.77 10.85 -21.78
CA ALA A 117 46.00 11.05 -21.04
C ALA A 117 47.15 11.61 -21.90
N ARG A 118 47.83 12.65 -21.43
CA ARG A 118 49.14 13.06 -21.94
C ARG A 118 50.24 12.34 -21.17
N ASN A 119 51.02 11.53 -21.90
CA ASN A 119 52.30 11.01 -21.45
C ASN A 119 53.35 12.12 -21.48
N GLU A 120 54.06 12.33 -20.37
CA GLU A 120 55.42 12.86 -20.36
C GLU A 120 56.31 11.92 -19.55
N PRO A 121 57.49 11.56 -20.09
CA PRO A 121 58.62 11.23 -19.25
C PRO A 121 59.73 12.29 -19.40
N ILE A 122 60.14 12.74 -18.21
CA ILE A 122 61.33 13.47 -17.80
C ILE A 122 62.58 13.10 -18.63
N ARG A 123 63.24 14.10 -19.23
CA ARG A 123 64.69 14.35 -19.15
C ARG A 123 65.00 15.83 -19.40
#